data_AF-W1WMW7-F1
#
_entry.id   AF-W1WMW7-F1
#
_cell.length_a   1.000
_cell.length_b   1.000
_cell.length_c   1.000
_cell.angle_alpha   90.00
_cell.angle_beta   90.00
_cell.angle_gamma   90.00
#
_symmetry.space_group_name_H-M   'P 1'
#
loop_
_entity.id
_entity.type
_entity.pdbx_description
1 polymer ?
#
loop_
_entity_poly.entity_id
_entity_poly.type
_entity_poly.pdbx_seq_one_letter_code
_entity_poly.pdbx_strand_id
1 'polypeptide(L)'
;YGVPLTEDTIEACKAADAVLLGAVGGPKWDNVDPAIRPEKAILGLRKELGLFCNLRPVKIYPSLQEYSPLKKELVQDVDFVIVRELTGGIYFGEREEAQGEGANEFAWDKETYSRYEVERIMDIAMETARKRNKKVVSVDKANVLASSRLWRK
;
A
#
# COMPACT_ATOMS: atom_id res chain seq x y z
N TYR A 1 -1.47 1.47 26.59
CA TYR A 1 -2.77 1.53 25.91
C TYR A 1 -3.32 0.16 25.52
N GLY A 2 -2.50 -0.90 25.35
CA GLY A 2 -3.01 -2.26 25.08
C GLY A 2 -3.53 -2.46 23.64
N VAL A 3 -3.58 -1.39 22.85
CA VAL A 3 -3.96 -1.37 21.44
C VAL A 3 -2.89 -0.63 20.63
N PRO A 4 -2.73 -0.95 19.34
CA PRO A 4 -1.68 -0.37 18.50
C PRO A 4 -2.05 1.05 18.02
N LEU A 5 -3.34 1.39 17.99
CA LEU A 5 -3.87 2.70 17.59
C LEU A 5 -5.02 3.07 18.52
N THR A 6 -4.93 4.21 19.20
CA THR A 6 -5.98 4.71 20.09
C THR A 6 -6.94 5.62 19.34
N GLU A 7 -8.19 5.70 19.82
CA GLU A 7 -9.19 6.64 19.27
C GLU A 7 -8.71 8.09 19.35
N ASP A 8 -8.13 8.49 20.48
CA ASP A 8 -7.56 9.84 20.67
C ASP A 8 -6.52 10.18 19.58
N THR A 9 -5.72 9.20 19.14
CA THR A 9 -4.74 9.41 18.07
C THR A 9 -5.43 9.58 16.72
N ILE A 10 -6.48 8.80 16.45
CA ILE A 10 -7.27 8.90 15.22
C ILE A 10 -7.92 10.28 15.12
N GLU A 11 -8.58 10.72 16.19
CA GLU A 11 -9.25 12.01 16.23
C GLU A 11 -8.26 13.18 16.11
N ALA A 12 -7.10 13.10 16.77
CA ALA A 12 -6.03 14.09 16.59
C ALA A 12 -5.54 14.14 15.13
N CYS A 13 -5.44 13.00 14.46
CA CYS A 13 -5.03 12.92 13.06
C CYS A 13 -6.10 13.45 12.10
N LYS A 14 -7.39 13.19 12.35
CA LYS A 14 -8.51 13.74 11.56
C LYS A 14 -8.64 15.26 11.70
N ALA A 15 -8.27 15.81 12.87
CA ALA A 15 -8.30 17.24 13.14
C ALA A 15 -7.10 18.02 12.55
N ALA A 16 -6.07 17.32 12.08
CA ALA A 16 -4.85 17.93 11.56
C ALA A 16 -4.89 18.12 10.04
N ASP A 17 -4.21 19.16 9.54
CA ASP A 17 -4.04 19.38 8.09
C ASP A 17 -3.08 18.35 7.45
N ALA A 18 -2.14 17.82 8.24
CA ALA A 18 -1.17 16.83 7.80
C ALA A 18 -0.68 15.96 8.96
N VAL A 19 -0.30 14.72 8.65
CA VAL A 19 0.24 13.75 9.61
C VAL A 19 1.64 13.33 9.16
N LEU A 20 2.63 13.52 10.04
CA LEU A 20 3.98 12.99 9.87
C LEU A 20 4.16 11.75 10.74
N LEU A 21 4.42 10.61 10.10
CA LEU A 21 4.64 9.34 10.78
C LEU A 21 6.09 8.89 10.59
N GLY A 22 6.73 8.46 11.69
CA GLY A 22 8.10 7.93 11.68
C GLY A 22 8.15 6.48 11.21
N ALA A 23 8.26 5.55 12.15
CA ALA A 23 8.26 4.11 11.89
C ALA A 23 7.38 3.38 12.90
N VAL A 24 6.92 2.19 12.52
CA VAL A 24 6.06 1.33 13.33
C VAL A 24 6.56 -0.11 13.22
N GLY A 25 6.56 -0.86 14.33
CA GLY A 25 7.02 -2.25 14.39
C GLY A 25 8.27 -2.45 15.25
N GLY A 26 8.55 -3.70 15.61
CA GLY A 26 9.79 -4.09 16.30
C GLY A 26 9.70 -5.46 17.00
N PRO A 27 10.83 -6.13 17.26
CA PRO A 27 10.85 -7.53 17.72
C PRO A 27 10.13 -7.78 19.05
N LYS A 28 10.02 -6.73 19.88
CA LYS A 28 9.28 -6.76 21.14
C LYS A 28 7.82 -7.19 20.96
N TRP A 29 7.24 -6.98 19.78
CA TRP A 29 5.83 -7.24 19.49
C TRP A 29 5.61 -8.41 18.52
N ASP A 30 6.61 -9.23 18.21
CA ASP A 30 6.44 -10.32 17.23
C ASP A 30 5.51 -11.43 17.77
N ASN A 31 5.59 -11.69 19.08
CA ASN A 31 4.88 -12.77 19.76
C ASN A 31 3.57 -12.34 20.44
N VAL A 32 3.08 -11.12 20.15
CA VAL A 32 1.76 -10.68 20.61
C VAL A 32 0.69 -11.14 19.64
N ASP A 33 -0.57 -11.12 20.10
CA ASP A 33 -1.72 -11.39 19.25
C ASP A 33 -1.67 -10.52 17.97
N PRO A 34 -1.84 -11.10 16.77
CA PRO A 34 -1.84 -10.38 15.50
C PRO A 34 -2.76 -9.15 15.47
N ALA A 35 -3.85 -9.14 16.24
CA ALA A 35 -4.78 -8.03 16.35
C ALA A 35 -4.19 -6.79 17.04
N ILE A 36 -3.19 -6.97 17.92
CA ILE A 36 -2.55 -5.87 18.66
C ILE A 36 -1.13 -5.56 18.20
N ARG A 37 -0.69 -6.16 17.08
CA ARG A 37 0.61 -5.87 16.48
C ARG A 37 0.69 -4.43 15.98
N PRO A 38 1.86 -3.77 16.08
CA PRO A 38 2.03 -2.37 15.68
C PRO A 38 1.58 -2.07 14.24
N GLU A 39 1.76 -3.00 13.30
CA GLU A 39 1.39 -2.84 11.88
C GLU A 39 -0.12 -2.62 11.68
N LYS A 40 -0.96 -3.04 12.63
CA LYS A 40 -2.39 -2.74 12.62
C LYS A 40 -2.65 -1.24 12.77
N ALA A 41 -1.77 -0.49 13.42
CA ALA A 41 -1.91 0.96 13.56
C ALA A 41 -1.82 1.68 12.21
N ILE A 42 -0.84 1.34 11.39
CA ILE A 42 -0.66 2.01 10.10
C ILE A 42 -1.77 1.63 9.11
N LEU A 43 -2.25 0.39 9.15
CA LEU A 43 -3.41 -0.03 8.34
C LEU A 43 -4.69 0.66 8.81
N GLY A 44 -4.90 0.75 10.13
CA GLY A 44 -6.01 1.47 10.74
C GLY A 44 -6.02 2.95 10.36
N LEU A 45 -4.91 3.66 10.57
CA LEU A 45 -4.79 5.09 10.22
C LEU A 45 -5.09 5.35 8.74
N ARG A 46 -4.57 4.52 7.83
CA ARG A 46 -4.83 4.68 6.38
C ARG A 46 -6.31 4.54 6.06
N LYS A 47 -6.99 3.58 6.69
CA LYS A 47 -8.43 3.35 6.51
C LYS A 47 -9.25 4.50 7.09
N GLU A 48 -9.01 4.84 8.36
CA GLU A 48 -9.76 5.88 9.09
C GLU A 48 -9.62 7.27 8.46
N LEU A 49 -8.46 7.58 7.88
CA LEU A 49 -8.21 8.85 7.18
C LEU A 49 -8.53 8.80 5.68
N GLY A 50 -9.01 7.66 5.15
CA GLY A 50 -9.32 7.51 3.73
C GLY A 50 -8.12 7.69 2.78
N LEU A 51 -6.90 7.39 3.24
CA LEU A 51 -5.65 7.62 2.52
C LEU A 51 -5.41 6.56 1.43
N PHE A 52 -6.27 6.56 0.40
CA PHE A 52 -6.27 5.55 -0.66
C PHE A 52 -5.06 5.62 -1.60
N CYS A 53 -4.43 6.79 -1.75
CA CYS A 53 -3.32 6.98 -2.67
C CYS A 53 -1.98 6.99 -1.93
N ASN A 54 -1.10 6.04 -2.27
CA ASN A 54 0.28 6.03 -1.85
C ASN A 54 1.21 6.43 -3.00
N LEU A 55 1.86 7.58 -2.87
CA LEU A 55 2.90 8.04 -3.80
C LEU A 55 4.28 7.66 -3.27
N ARG A 56 5.06 6.93 -4.07
CA ARG A 56 6.47 6.59 -3.77
C ARG A 56 7.37 6.97 -4.94
N PRO A 57 7.96 8.18 -4.94
CA PRO A 57 8.99 8.55 -5.90
C PRO A 57 10.21 7.64 -5.75
N VAL A 58 10.71 7.14 -6.87
CA VAL A 58 11.95 6.35 -6.98
C VAL A 58 12.90 7.13 -7.88
N LYS A 59 13.96 7.66 -7.28
CA LYS A 59 14.96 8.47 -7.95
C LYS A 59 16.34 8.10 -7.46
N ILE A 60 17.29 7.96 -8.39
CA ILE A 60 18.69 7.76 -8.06
C ILE A 60 19.42 9.10 -8.15
N TYR A 61 20.01 9.53 -7.03
CA TYR A 61 20.81 10.75 -6.99
C TYR A 61 22.24 10.45 -7.45
N PRO A 62 22.87 11.32 -8.27
CA PRO A 62 24.23 11.08 -8.76
C PRO A 62 25.24 10.75 -7.66
N SER A 63 25.14 11.40 -6.50
CA SER A 63 26.01 11.16 -5.33
C SER A 63 25.78 9.82 -4.63
N LEU A 64 24.68 9.12 -4.92
CA LEU A 64 24.30 7.85 -4.27
C LEU A 64 24.26 6.67 -5.24
N GLN A 65 24.66 6.86 -6.50
CA GLN A 65 24.58 5.83 -7.55
C GLN A 65 25.37 4.56 -7.21
N GLU A 66 26.50 4.69 -6.52
CA GLU A 66 27.36 3.54 -6.16
C GLU A 66 26.72 2.57 -5.15
N TYR A 67 25.71 3.03 -4.41
CA TYR A 67 24.97 2.20 -3.44
C TYR A 67 23.84 1.40 -4.09
N SER A 68 23.56 1.63 -5.37
CA SER A 68 22.61 0.80 -6.12
C SER A 68 23.22 -0.59 -6.37
N PRO A 69 22.45 -1.69 -6.17
CA PRO A 69 22.91 -3.03 -6.49
C PRO A 69 22.98 -3.30 -8.01
N LEU A 70 22.43 -2.40 -8.83
CA LEU A 70 22.42 -2.51 -10.30
C LEU A 70 23.57 -1.73 -10.91
N LYS A 71 24.01 -2.17 -12.11
CA LYS A 71 25.06 -1.49 -12.87
C LYS A 71 24.72 -0.02 -13.11
N LYS A 72 25.73 0.85 -13.02
CA LYS A 72 25.60 2.32 -13.06
C LYS A 72 24.82 2.79 -14.30
N GLU A 73 25.14 2.24 -15.47
CA GLU A 73 24.53 2.57 -16.75
C GLU A 73 23.03 2.26 -16.82
N LEU A 74 22.50 1.39 -15.94
CA LEU A 74 21.08 1.05 -15.86
C LEU A 74 20.29 1.97 -14.93
N VAL A 75 20.95 2.67 -14.00
CA VAL A 75 20.29 3.39 -12.90
C VAL A 75 20.43 4.90 -12.95
N GLN A 76 21.36 5.42 -13.75
CA GLN A 76 21.69 6.85 -13.79
C GLN A 76 20.49 7.76 -14.12
N ASP A 77 19.52 7.27 -14.90
CA ASP A 77 18.35 8.02 -15.37
C ASP A 77 17.03 7.54 -14.73
N VAL A 78 17.11 6.73 -13.66
CA VAL A 78 15.91 6.24 -12.97
C VAL A 78 15.21 7.38 -12.23
N ASP A 79 14.02 7.74 -12.74
CA ASP A 79 13.14 8.74 -12.13
C ASP A 79 11.66 8.42 -12.46
N PHE A 80 11.00 7.69 -11.56
CA PHE A 80 9.57 7.37 -11.69
C PHE A 80 8.85 7.46 -10.36
N VAL A 81 7.52 7.42 -10.38
CA VAL A 81 6.69 7.42 -9.17
C VAL A 81 5.80 6.19 -9.21
N ILE A 82 5.82 5.42 -8.14
CA ILE A 82 4.83 4.36 -7.92
C ILE A 82 3.60 5.04 -7.32
N VAL A 83 2.46 4.90 -8.00
CA VAL A 83 1.14 5.31 -7.52
C VAL A 83 0.40 4.03 -7.17
N ARG A 84 0.17 3.80 -5.87
CA ARG A 84 -0.38 2.56 -5.34
C ARG A 84 -1.71 2.83 -4.62
N GLU A 85 -2.73 2.04 -4.96
CA GLU A 85 -3.96 1.95 -4.16
C GLU A 85 -3.65 1.29 -2.80
N LEU A 86 -4.14 1.89 -1.72
CA LEU A 86 -3.71 1.61 -0.35
C LEU A 86 -4.85 1.27 0.62
N THR A 87 -6.11 1.29 0.18
CA THR A 87 -7.28 1.11 1.06
C THR A 87 -8.26 0.03 0.60
N GLY A 88 -8.02 -0.63 -0.53
CA GLY A 88 -8.80 -1.72 -1.09
C GLY A 88 -7.96 -2.96 -1.39
N GLY A 89 -8.40 -3.75 -2.37
CA GLY A 89 -7.75 -4.99 -2.77
C GLY A 89 -7.72 -6.06 -1.66
N ILE A 90 -6.85 -7.06 -1.81
CA ILE A 90 -6.72 -8.22 -0.91
C ILE A 90 -6.36 -7.83 0.53
N TYR A 91 -5.85 -6.63 0.76
CA TYR A 91 -5.46 -6.18 2.09
C TYR A 91 -6.67 -5.88 2.98
N PHE A 92 -7.77 -5.43 2.37
CA PHE A 92 -8.99 -5.01 3.07
C PHE A 92 -10.22 -5.84 2.69
N GLY A 93 -10.07 -6.79 1.76
CA GLY A 93 -11.11 -7.77 1.46
C GLY A 93 -11.36 -8.75 2.61
N GLU A 94 -12.49 -9.44 2.50
CA GLU A 94 -12.84 -10.56 3.37
C GLU A 94 -11.72 -11.60 3.35
N ARG A 95 -11.51 -12.27 4.49
CA ARG A 95 -10.52 -13.34 4.64
C ARG A 95 -11.01 -14.38 5.61
N GLU A 96 -10.38 -15.54 5.57
CA GLU A 96 -10.47 -16.59 6.56
C GLU A 96 -9.05 -16.98 6.96
N GLU A 97 -8.79 -16.96 8.25
CA GLU A 97 -7.51 -17.44 8.81
C GLU A 97 -7.47 -18.97 8.71
N ALA A 98 -6.34 -19.58 9.06
CA ALA A 98 -6.18 -21.03 8.97
C ALA A 98 -7.32 -21.77 9.70
N GLN A 99 -8.04 -22.61 8.97
CA GLN A 99 -9.11 -23.49 9.47
C GLN A 99 -8.91 -24.93 8.99
N GLY A 100 -9.47 -25.88 9.73
CA GLY A 100 -9.32 -27.32 9.49
C GLY A 100 -8.21 -27.95 10.32
N GLU A 101 -7.85 -29.19 10.00
CA GLU A 101 -6.83 -29.96 10.73
C GLU A 101 -5.94 -30.76 9.78
N GLY A 102 -4.67 -30.93 10.17
CA GLY A 102 -3.70 -31.75 9.46
C GLY A 102 -3.48 -31.29 8.01
N ALA A 103 -3.46 -32.24 7.07
CA ALA A 103 -3.19 -31.97 5.66
C ALA A 103 -4.30 -31.19 4.93
N ASN A 104 -5.45 -30.97 5.58
CA ASN A 104 -6.59 -30.26 5.01
C ASN A 104 -6.76 -28.83 5.58
N GLU A 105 -5.78 -28.34 6.35
CA GLU A 105 -5.77 -26.95 6.81
C GLU A 105 -5.75 -25.99 5.61
N PHE A 106 -6.59 -24.97 5.62
CA PHE A 106 -6.73 -24.00 4.54
C PHE A 106 -7.01 -22.59 5.06
N ALA A 107 -6.69 -21.59 4.25
CA ALA A 107 -6.98 -20.17 4.50
C ALA A 107 -7.24 -19.48 3.15
N TRP A 108 -7.88 -18.30 3.16
CA TRP A 108 -8.10 -17.53 1.93
C TRP A 108 -8.22 -16.03 2.19
N ASP A 109 -7.87 -15.23 1.18
CA ASP A 109 -8.06 -13.78 1.15
C ASP A 109 -8.76 -13.38 -0.17
N LYS A 110 -9.65 -12.39 -0.10
CA LYS A 110 -10.45 -11.96 -1.24
C LYS A 110 -9.92 -10.65 -1.85
N GLU A 111 -9.45 -10.71 -3.08
CA GLU A 111 -9.03 -9.53 -3.85
C GLU A 111 -10.24 -8.90 -4.57
N THR A 112 -10.69 -7.73 -4.11
CA THR A 112 -11.81 -7.00 -4.72
C THR A 112 -11.47 -5.55 -4.99
N TYR A 113 -11.94 -5.05 -6.13
CA TYR A 113 -12.03 -3.62 -6.42
C TYR A 113 -13.39 -3.31 -7.04
N SER A 114 -13.93 -2.15 -6.69
CA SER A 114 -15.00 -1.48 -7.42
C SER A 114 -14.42 -0.55 -8.50
N ARG A 115 -15.26 -0.19 -9.49
CA ARG A 115 -14.90 0.82 -10.50
C ARG A 115 -14.45 2.13 -9.87
N TYR A 116 -15.17 2.60 -8.85
CA TYR A 116 -14.86 3.84 -8.14
C TYR A 116 -13.44 3.83 -7.55
N GLU A 117 -13.02 2.72 -6.93
CA GLU A 117 -11.69 2.59 -6.35
C GLU A 117 -10.58 2.63 -7.40
N VAL A 118 -10.82 2.04 -8.58
CA VAL A 118 -9.89 2.07 -9.71
C VAL A 118 -9.82 3.46 -10.34
N GLU A 119 -10.95 4.12 -10.55
CA GLU A 119 -11.02 5.44 -11.19
C GLU A 119 -10.29 6.50 -10.35
N ARG A 120 -10.56 6.57 -9.03
CA ARG A 120 -9.93 7.58 -8.16
C ARG A 120 -8.40 7.47 -8.10
N ILE A 121 -7.84 6.25 -8.15
CA ILE A 121 -6.38 6.07 -8.12
C ILE A 121 -5.76 6.34 -9.50
N MET A 122 -6.48 6.00 -10.58
CA MET A 122 -6.04 6.29 -11.93
C MET A 122 -6.01 7.81 -12.21
N ASP A 123 -6.99 8.56 -11.70
CA ASP A 123 -7.00 10.02 -11.79
C ASP A 123 -5.73 10.63 -11.17
N ILE A 124 -5.36 10.19 -9.96
CA ILE A 124 -4.11 10.63 -9.31
C ILE A 124 -2.88 10.22 -10.13
N ALA A 125 -2.86 9.01 -10.70
CA ALA A 125 -1.75 8.57 -11.55
C ALA A 125 -1.61 9.44 -12.81
N MET A 126 -2.73 9.79 -13.45
CA MET A 126 -2.77 10.66 -14.63
C MET A 126 -2.34 12.09 -14.29
N GLU A 127 -2.84 12.65 -13.19
CA GLU A 127 -2.43 13.97 -12.69
C GLU A 127 -0.93 14.02 -12.35
N THR A 128 -0.43 12.97 -11.69
CA THR A 128 0.99 12.83 -11.36
C THR A 128 1.83 12.78 -12.64
N ALA A 129 1.41 12.01 -13.65
CA ALA A 129 2.10 11.93 -14.92
C ALA A 129 2.07 13.26 -15.70
N ARG A 130 0.96 14.01 -15.66
CA ARG A 130 0.86 15.35 -16.28
C ARG A 130 1.88 16.35 -15.75
N LYS A 131 2.21 16.26 -14.46
CA LYS A 131 3.26 17.07 -13.79
C LYS A 131 4.68 16.56 -14.07
N ARG A 132 4.82 15.46 -14.82
CA ARG A 132 6.07 14.78 -15.12
C ARG A 132 6.21 14.57 -16.63
N ASN A 133 6.61 13.37 -17.07
CA ASN A 133 6.89 13.05 -18.47
C ASN A 133 5.66 12.58 -19.27
N LYS A 134 4.44 12.74 -18.73
CA LYS A 134 3.16 12.37 -19.36
C LYS A 134 3.06 10.90 -19.78
N LYS A 135 3.78 10.00 -19.08
CA LYS A 135 3.70 8.56 -19.29
C LYS A 135 3.10 7.88 -18.06
N VAL A 136 2.16 6.98 -18.30
CA VAL A 136 1.56 6.10 -17.29
C VAL A 136 1.73 4.67 -17.75
N VAL A 137 2.14 3.80 -16.84
CA VAL A 137 2.13 2.35 -17.04
C VAL A 137 1.24 1.76 -15.95
N SER A 138 0.08 1.23 -16.34
CA SER A 138 -0.79 0.48 -15.44
C SER A 138 -0.28 -0.96 -15.35
N VAL A 139 -0.06 -1.46 -14.13
CA VAL A 139 0.47 -2.80 -13.88
C VAL A 139 -0.64 -3.65 -13.26
N ASP A 140 -0.92 -4.80 -13.87
CA ASP A 140 -1.99 -5.70 -13.45
C ASP A 140 -1.68 -7.15 -13.85
N LYS A 141 -2.56 -8.10 -13.46
CA LYS A 141 -2.52 -9.50 -13.90
C LYS A 141 -3.80 -9.90 -14.65
N ALA A 142 -4.24 -9.06 -15.60
CA ALA A 142 -5.51 -9.23 -16.33
C ALA A 142 -5.59 -10.53 -17.15
N ASN A 143 -4.44 -11.13 -17.48
CA ASN A 143 -4.38 -12.44 -18.12
C ASN A 143 -4.85 -13.60 -17.23
N VAL A 144 -5.05 -13.38 -15.92
CA VAL A 144 -5.54 -14.39 -14.97
C VAL A 144 -6.69 -13.83 -14.14
N LEU A 145 -6.48 -12.70 -13.44
CA LEU A 145 -7.36 -12.22 -12.38
C LEU A 145 -8.54 -11.37 -12.90
N ALA A 146 -9.74 -11.64 -12.38
CA ALA A 146 -10.94 -10.87 -12.71
C ALA A 146 -10.86 -9.43 -12.19
N SER A 147 -10.35 -9.22 -10.98
CA SER A 147 -10.09 -7.88 -10.41
C SER A 147 -9.15 -7.06 -11.29
N SER A 148 -8.08 -7.68 -11.81
CA SER A 148 -7.16 -7.04 -12.76
C SER A 148 -7.78 -6.75 -14.13
N ARG A 149 -8.73 -7.55 -14.60
CA ARG A 149 -9.48 -7.23 -15.84
C ARG A 149 -10.37 -6.01 -15.67
N LEU A 150 -11.01 -5.86 -14.51
CA LEU A 150 -11.73 -4.63 -14.17
C LEU A 150 -10.76 -3.45 -14.07
N TRP A 151 -9.62 -3.62 -13.39
CA TRP A 151 -8.58 -2.59 -13.24
C TRP A 151 -8.08 -2.04 -14.58
N ARG A 152 -7.92 -2.91 -15.58
CA ARG A 152 -7.44 -2.53 -16.92
C ARG A 152 -8.51 -1.85 -17.79
N LYS A 153 -9.79 -2.11 -17.52
CA LYS A 153 -10.92 -1.70 -18.37
C LYS A 153 -11.28 -0.23 -18.15
#